data_AF-A0A1K1Q1L2-F1
#
_entry.id   AF-A0A1K1Q1L2-F1
#
_cell.length_a   1.000
_cell.length_b   1.000
_cell.length_c   1.000
_cell.angle_alpha   90.00
_cell.angle_beta   90.00
_cell.angle_gamma   90.00
#
_symmetry.space_group_name_H-M   'P 1'
#
loop_
_entity.id
_entity.type
_entity.pdbx_description
1 polymer ?
#
loop_
_entity_poly.entity_id
_entity_poly.type
_entity_poly.pdbx_seq_one_letter_code
_entity_poly.pdbx_strand_id
1 'polypeptide(L)'
;MDKKQLTRKIQRISRISLIAMVAYGALNIFGMFSGSEVRKDYTLHIDHHNILVIDIIYLAAFLAIFFSVVAGFVTAFMLLNELGRRRTPFTRKISNLLRNLGAYMIIIEIGKIICIFIAAREIRVDLFWFAGLVLYAFSLVFRYGKDLQKLSDETL
;
A
#
# COMPACT_ATOMS: atom_id res chain seq x y z
N MET A 1 17.97 -14.18 13.28
CA MET A 1 16.71 -14.64 12.65
C MET A 1 17.11 -15.57 11.53
N ASP A 2 16.63 -16.81 11.54
CA ASP A 2 17.17 -17.90 10.72
C ASP A 2 16.84 -17.73 9.22
N LYS A 3 17.78 -18.04 8.32
CA LYS A 3 17.69 -17.78 6.85
C LYS A 3 16.42 -18.36 6.24
N LYS A 4 15.98 -19.53 6.73
CA LYS A 4 14.74 -20.21 6.34
C LYS A 4 13.48 -19.43 6.73
N GLN A 5 13.46 -18.75 7.88
CA GLN A 5 12.31 -17.94 8.29
C GLN A 5 12.19 -16.66 7.45
N LEU A 6 13.31 -16.11 7.00
CA LEU A 6 13.36 -14.91 6.16
C LEU A 6 12.79 -15.17 4.76
N THR A 7 13.28 -16.22 4.08
CA THR A 7 12.81 -16.60 2.75
C THR A 7 11.31 -16.93 2.77
N ARG A 8 10.82 -17.59 3.84
CA ARG A 8 9.39 -17.86 4.02
C ARG A 8 8.55 -16.59 4.17
N LYS A 9 9.03 -15.56 4.90
CA LYS A 9 8.31 -14.28 5.03
C LYS A 9 8.22 -13.54 3.70
N ILE A 10 9.33 -13.48 2.95
CA ILE A 10 9.36 -12.84 1.64
C ILE A 10 8.46 -13.59 0.65
N GLN A 11 8.53 -14.93 0.60
CA GLN A 11 7.67 -15.74 -0.25
C GLN A 11 6.18 -15.61 0.11
N ARG A 12 5.84 -15.55 1.39
CA ARG A 12 4.45 -15.37 1.84
C ARG A 12 3.92 -14.00 1.41
N ILE A 13 4.69 -12.93 1.59
CA ILE A 13 4.29 -11.57 1.19
C ILE A 13 4.22 -11.45 -0.33
N SER A 14 5.21 -11.98 -1.06
CA SER A 14 5.22 -12.00 -2.52
C SER A 14 4.03 -12.78 -3.09
N ARG A 15 3.66 -13.93 -2.49
CA ARG A 15 2.42 -14.64 -2.86
C ARG A 15 1.17 -13.81 -2.63
N ILE A 16 1.07 -13.11 -1.50
CA ILE A 16 -0.08 -12.23 -1.23
C ILE A 16 -0.15 -11.10 -2.27
N SER A 17 0.97 -10.44 -2.56
CA SER A 17 1.05 -9.42 -3.61
C SER A 17 0.67 -9.97 -4.98
N LEU A 18 1.13 -11.18 -5.33
CA LEU A 18 0.81 -11.84 -6.60
C LEU A 18 -0.68 -12.20 -6.69
N ILE A 19 -1.25 -12.78 -5.64
CA ILE A 19 -2.70 -13.11 -5.58
C ILE A 19 -3.52 -11.83 -5.70
N ALA A 20 -3.12 -10.76 -5.01
CA ALA A 20 -3.81 -9.47 -5.09
C ALA A 20 -3.71 -8.87 -6.51
N MET A 21 -2.57 -9.02 -7.19
CA MET A 21 -2.41 -8.65 -8.61
C MET A 21 -3.32 -9.45 -9.54
N VAL A 22 -3.38 -10.77 -9.35
CA VAL A 22 -4.22 -11.65 -10.18
C VAL A 22 -5.70 -11.37 -9.94
N ALA A 23 -6.12 -11.18 -8.69
CA ALA A 23 -7.50 -10.81 -8.36
C ALA A 23 -7.88 -9.46 -8.97
N TYR A 24 -6.99 -8.47 -8.91
CA TYR A 24 -7.22 -7.16 -9.52
C TYR A 24 -7.26 -7.22 -11.06
N GLY A 25 -6.34 -7.97 -11.67
CA GLY A 25 -6.32 -8.22 -13.11
C GLY A 25 -7.60 -8.90 -13.56
N ALA A 26 -8.06 -9.92 -12.82
CA ALA A 26 -9.34 -10.57 -13.07
C ALA A 26 -10.51 -9.57 -12.96
N LEU A 27 -10.58 -8.75 -11.91
CA LEU A 27 -11.64 -7.74 -11.75
C LEU A 27 -11.67 -6.72 -12.90
N ASN A 28 -10.52 -6.27 -13.40
CA ASN A 28 -10.46 -5.35 -14.54
C ASN A 28 -10.82 -6.02 -15.87
N ILE A 29 -10.36 -7.26 -16.08
CA ILE A 29 -10.71 -8.05 -17.28
C ILE A 29 -12.20 -8.39 -17.27
N PHE A 30 -12.77 -8.79 -16.14
CA PHE A 30 -14.22 -8.99 -16.00
C PHE A 30 -15.01 -7.68 -16.23
N GLY A 31 -14.49 -6.54 -15.75
CA GLY A 31 -15.04 -5.22 -16.06
C GLY A 31 -15.07 -4.92 -17.56
N MET A 32 -13.96 -5.19 -18.27
CA MET A 32 -13.85 -5.01 -19.72
C MET A 32 -14.71 -5.98 -20.54
N PHE A 33 -14.75 -7.26 -20.17
CA PHE A 33 -15.54 -8.30 -20.88
C PHE A 33 -17.04 -8.17 -20.66
N SER A 34 -17.47 -7.49 -19.60
CA SER A 34 -18.90 -7.25 -19.38
C SER A 34 -19.52 -6.39 -20.48
N GLY A 35 -18.74 -5.65 -21.28
CA GLY A 35 -19.25 -4.83 -22.38
C GLY A 35 -20.30 -3.80 -21.96
N SER A 36 -20.41 -3.49 -20.68
CA SER A 36 -21.70 -3.09 -20.14
C SER A 36 -21.70 -1.76 -19.42
N GLU A 37 -22.66 -0.95 -19.86
CA GLU A 37 -23.48 -0.05 -19.06
C GLU A 37 -24.16 -0.73 -17.84
N VAL A 38 -23.77 -1.96 -17.46
CA VAL A 38 -24.11 -2.60 -16.18
C VAL A 38 -23.12 -2.09 -15.13
N ARG A 39 -22.99 -0.76 -15.07
CA ARG A 39 -22.89 -0.09 -13.79
C ARG A 39 -24.25 -0.27 -13.12
N LYS A 40 -24.56 -1.51 -12.73
CA LYS A 40 -25.57 -1.74 -11.71
C LYS A 40 -24.95 -1.10 -10.49
N ASP A 41 -25.29 0.16 -10.27
CA ASP A 41 -25.20 0.78 -8.98
C ASP A 41 -25.92 -0.19 -8.06
N TYR A 42 -25.15 -1.05 -7.40
CA TYR A 42 -25.60 -1.73 -6.20
C TYR A 42 -25.72 -0.60 -5.18
N THR A 43 -26.78 0.19 -5.35
CA THR A 43 -27.24 1.16 -4.37
C THR A 43 -27.66 0.32 -3.19
N LEU A 44 -26.69 -0.01 -2.35
CA LEU A 44 -26.95 -0.49 -1.01
C LEU A 44 -27.71 0.66 -0.38
N HIS A 45 -29.04 0.54 -0.34
CA HIS A 45 -29.91 1.49 0.35
C HIS A 45 -29.66 1.25 1.84
N ILE A 46 -28.55 1.81 2.35
CA ILE A 46 -28.25 1.83 3.77
C ILE A 46 -29.30 2.74 4.37
N ASP A 47 -30.36 2.13 4.90
CA ASP A 47 -31.30 2.79 5.80
C ASP A 47 -30.48 3.53 6.86
N HIS A 48 -30.61 4.86 6.89
CA HIS A 48 -29.85 5.73 7.77
C HIS A 48 -30.31 5.50 9.22
N HIS A 49 -29.83 4.42 9.83
CA HIS A 49 -30.11 4.15 11.24
C HIS A 49 -29.13 4.83 12.19
N ASN A 50 -28.08 5.50 11.68
CA ASN A 50 -27.14 6.29 12.50
C ASN A 50 -26.29 7.28 11.68
N ILE A 51 -26.84 8.45 11.37
CA ILE A 51 -26.15 9.54 10.64
C ILE A 51 -24.84 9.94 11.35
N LEU A 52 -24.87 10.02 12.69
CA LEU A 52 -23.70 10.34 13.52
C LEU A 52 -22.52 9.39 13.31
N VAL A 53 -22.77 8.08 13.16
CA VAL A 53 -21.70 7.09 12.99
C VAL A 53 -21.06 7.23 11.62
N ILE A 54 -21.86 7.51 10.58
CA ILE A 54 -21.38 7.71 9.21
C ILE A 54 -20.51 8.97 9.13
N ASP A 55 -20.94 10.07 9.76
CA ASP A 55 -20.18 11.32 9.80
C ASP A 55 -18.86 11.17 10.55
N ILE A 56 -18.84 10.42 11.66
CA ILE A 56 -17.61 10.12 12.42
C ILE A 56 -16.64 9.29 11.57
N ILE A 57 -17.13 8.25 10.87
CA ILE A 57 -16.30 7.41 10.01
C ILE A 57 -15.73 8.24 8.85
N TYR A 58 -16.56 9.09 8.24
CA TYR A 58 -16.14 9.99 7.16
C TYR A 58 -15.05 10.96 7.63
N LEU A 59 -15.24 11.62 8.79
CA LEU A 59 -14.25 12.52 9.37
C LEU A 59 -12.94 11.79 9.71
N ALA A 60 -13.04 10.59 10.29
CA ALA A 60 -11.87 9.77 10.62
C ALA A 60 -11.10 9.35 9.36
N ALA A 61 -11.79 8.94 8.30
CA ALA A 61 -11.18 8.59 7.02
C ALA A 61 -10.50 9.82 6.38
N PHE A 62 -11.16 10.97 6.40
CA PHE A 62 -10.60 12.22 5.90
C PHE A 62 -9.32 12.64 6.65
N LEU A 63 -9.34 12.59 7.99
CA LEU A 63 -8.17 12.86 8.82
C LEU A 63 -7.04 11.86 8.54
N ALA A 64 -7.36 10.57 8.40
CA ALA A 64 -6.38 9.54 8.10
C ALA A 64 -5.68 9.80 6.75
N ILE A 65 -6.43 10.22 5.72
CA ILE A 65 -5.86 10.63 4.43
C ILE A 65 -4.95 11.85 4.63
N PHE A 66 -5.46 12.92 5.27
CA PHE A 66 -4.71 14.16 5.47
C PHE A 66 -3.37 13.91 6.18
N PHE A 67 -3.38 13.22 7.31
CA PHE A 67 -2.16 12.88 8.04
C PHE A 67 -1.24 11.95 7.25
N SER A 68 -1.78 11.00 6.48
CA SER A 68 -0.97 10.10 5.66
C SER A 68 -0.29 10.82 4.50
N VAL A 69 -0.93 11.83 3.89
CA VAL A 69 -0.34 12.67 2.86
C VAL A 69 0.82 13.49 3.44
N VAL A 70 0.59 14.17 4.57
CA VAL A 70 1.64 14.97 5.24
C VAL A 70 2.81 14.09 5.66
N ALA A 71 2.53 12.97 6.35
CA ALA A 71 3.56 12.04 6.79
C ALA A 71 4.29 11.38 5.61
N GLY A 72 3.57 11.06 4.53
CA GLY A 72 4.12 10.55 3.28
C GLY A 72 5.10 11.54 2.65
N PHE A 73 4.74 12.81 2.56
CA PHE A 73 5.61 13.86 2.02
C PHE A 73 6.89 14.04 2.84
N VAL A 74 6.76 14.13 4.17
CA VAL A 74 7.92 14.22 5.08
C VAL A 74 8.82 12.98 4.93
N THR A 75 8.23 11.78 4.85
CA THR A 75 8.97 10.52 4.72
C THR A 75 9.69 10.43 3.36
N ALA A 76 9.05 10.87 2.27
CA ALA A 76 9.67 10.95 0.96
C ALA A 76 10.87 11.90 0.96
N PHE A 77 10.73 13.08 1.58
CA PHE A 77 11.85 14.03 1.70
C PHE A 77 13.01 13.45 2.52
N MET A 78 12.71 12.78 3.64
CA MET A 78 13.73 12.09 4.45
C MET A 78 14.42 10.97 3.66
N LEU A 79 13.67 10.22 2.84
CA LEU A 79 14.21 9.16 2.00
C LEU A 79 15.17 9.72 0.95
N LEU A 80 14.79 10.78 0.23
CA LEU A 80 15.64 11.44 -0.76
C LEU A 80 16.92 11.99 -0.14
N ASN A 81 16.81 12.64 1.03
CA ASN A 81 17.96 13.19 1.73
C ASN A 81 18.93 12.08 2.22
N GLU A 82 18.40 10.95 2.69
CA GLU A 82 19.24 9.81 3.10
C GLU A 82 19.88 9.08 1.92
N LEU A 83 19.19 8.97 0.79
CA LEU A 83 19.75 8.41 -0.44
C LEU A 83 20.85 9.31 -1.02
N GLY A 84 20.70 10.63 -0.94
CA GLY A 84 21.70 11.58 -1.42
C GLY A 84 22.98 11.65 -0.56
N ARG A 85 22.90 11.29 0.73
CA ARG A 85 24.04 11.38 1.67
C ARG A 85 24.85 10.10 1.81
N ARG A 86 24.30 8.92 1.47
CA ARG A 86 24.91 7.63 1.76
C ARG A 86 25.51 6.97 0.52
N ARG A 87 26.71 6.38 0.69
CA ARG A 87 27.35 5.54 -0.35
C ARG A 87 26.60 4.24 -0.64
N THR A 88 25.78 3.72 0.30
CA THR A 88 25.00 2.50 0.08
C THR A 88 23.52 2.68 0.45
N PRO A 89 22.58 2.25 -0.41
CA PRO A 89 21.15 2.39 -0.16
C PRO A 89 20.61 1.33 0.82
N PHE A 90 21.35 0.25 1.07
CA PHE A 90 20.93 -0.90 1.88
C PHE A 90 21.07 -0.65 3.38
N THR A 91 20.22 0.23 3.92
CA THR A 91 20.18 0.52 5.36
C THR A 91 18.80 0.24 5.96
N ARG A 92 18.80 -0.14 7.24
CA ARG A 92 17.56 -0.31 8.02
C ARG A 92 16.73 0.98 8.08
N LYS A 93 17.38 2.15 8.02
CA LYS A 93 16.71 3.46 7.99
C LYS A 93 15.94 3.65 6.67
N ILE A 94 16.60 3.46 5.52
CA ILE A 94 15.98 3.56 4.19
C ILE A 94 14.85 2.52 4.02
N SER A 95 15.08 1.29 4.50
CA SER A 95 14.04 0.25 4.55
C SER A 95 12.80 0.71 5.33
N ASN A 96 12.96 1.24 6.54
CA ASN A 96 11.82 1.71 7.33
C ASN A 96 11.09 2.88 6.65
N LEU A 97 11.82 3.80 6.01
CA LEU A 97 11.23 4.91 5.26
C LEU A 97 10.40 4.42 4.07
N LEU A 98 10.91 3.47 3.27
CA LEU A 98 10.17 2.83 2.17
C LEU A 98 8.93 2.10 2.68
N ARG A 99 9.05 1.39 3.80
CA ARG A 99 7.93 0.68 4.42
C ARG A 99 6.83 1.63 4.86
N ASN A 100 7.21 2.75 5.50
CA ASN A 100 6.27 3.76 5.98
C ASN A 100 5.58 4.46 4.80
N LEU A 101 6.32 4.83 3.75
CA LEU A 101 5.76 5.35 2.51
C LEU A 101 4.72 4.40 1.91
N GLY A 102 5.05 3.11 1.80
CA GLY A 102 4.11 2.11 1.31
C GLY A 102 2.86 1.99 2.17
N ALA A 103 3.00 2.05 3.50
CA ALA A 103 1.87 2.04 4.43
C ALA A 103 0.97 3.28 4.27
N TYR A 104 1.54 4.48 4.14
CA TYR A 104 0.76 5.70 3.91
C TYR A 104 -0.04 5.64 2.61
N MET A 105 0.54 5.10 1.53
CA MET A 105 -0.19 4.92 0.27
C MET A 105 -1.39 3.98 0.41
N ILE A 106 -1.24 2.89 1.18
CA ILE A 106 -2.35 1.97 1.47
C ILE A 106 -3.44 2.65 2.31
N ILE A 107 -3.05 3.41 3.35
CA ILE A 107 -4.01 4.14 4.19
C ILE A 107 -4.78 5.18 3.38
N ILE A 108 -4.11 5.91 2.49
CA ILE A 108 -4.73 6.87 1.58
C ILE A 108 -5.77 6.18 0.69
N GLU A 109 -5.43 5.03 0.10
CA GLU A 109 -6.35 4.31 -0.78
C GLU A 109 -7.59 3.79 -0.01
N ILE A 110 -7.38 3.21 1.18
CA ILE A 110 -8.48 2.74 2.04
C ILE A 110 -9.38 3.92 2.44
N GLY A 111 -8.79 5.02 2.90
CA GLY A 111 -9.53 6.23 3.25
C GLY A 111 -10.33 6.77 2.07
N LYS A 112 -9.71 6.84 0.88
CA LYS A 112 -10.38 7.29 -0.35
C LYS A 112 -11.58 6.40 -0.70
N ILE A 113 -11.41 5.07 -0.65
CA ILE A 113 -12.51 4.12 -0.89
C ILE A 113 -13.66 4.37 0.10
N ILE A 114 -13.37 4.56 1.38
CA ILE A 114 -14.38 4.86 2.41
C ILE A 114 -15.10 6.18 2.09
N CYS A 115 -14.36 7.25 1.77
CA CYS A 115 -14.95 8.55 1.45
C CYS A 115 -15.83 8.49 0.20
N ILE A 116 -15.37 7.84 -0.88
CA ILE A 116 -16.15 7.68 -2.12
C ILE A 116 -17.38 6.79 -1.87
N PHE A 117 -17.24 5.73 -1.08
CA PHE A 117 -18.35 4.86 -0.74
C PHE A 117 -19.43 5.60 0.05
N ILE A 118 -19.05 6.44 1.01
CA ILE A 118 -20.02 7.24 1.78
C ILE A 118 -20.66 8.32 0.90
N ALA A 119 -19.87 9.03 0.08
CA ALA A 119 -20.35 10.16 -0.71
C ALA A 119 -21.17 9.76 -1.96
N ALA A 120 -20.73 8.72 -2.67
CA ALA A 120 -21.28 8.32 -3.96
C ALA A 120 -21.91 6.91 -3.96
N ARG A 121 -21.80 6.15 -2.86
CA ARG A 121 -22.21 4.72 -2.79
C ARG A 121 -21.53 3.84 -3.83
N GLU A 122 -20.35 4.24 -4.25
CA GLU A 122 -19.55 3.54 -5.24
C GLU A 122 -18.25 3.01 -4.62
N ILE A 123 -17.79 1.86 -5.09
CA ILE A 123 -16.47 1.33 -4.76
C ILE A 123 -15.59 1.48 -6.00
N ARG A 124 -14.61 2.38 -5.92
CA ARG A 124 -13.58 2.56 -6.97
C ARG A 124 -12.22 2.22 -6.38
N VAL A 125 -11.60 1.16 -6.91
CA VAL A 125 -10.28 0.69 -6.49
C VAL A 125 -9.26 1.07 -7.57
N ASP A 126 -8.34 1.95 -7.23
CA ASP A 126 -7.26 2.37 -8.14
C ASP A 126 -5.99 1.55 -7.87
N LEU A 127 -4.96 1.71 -8.69
CA LEU A 127 -3.67 1.02 -8.54
C LEU A 127 -2.76 1.61 -7.45
N PHE A 128 -3.22 2.63 -6.71
CA PHE A 128 -2.36 3.34 -5.76
C PHE A 128 -1.93 2.47 -4.56
N TRP A 129 -2.80 1.57 -4.08
CA TRP A 129 -2.43 0.58 -3.05
C TRP A 129 -1.35 -0.40 -3.53
N PHE A 130 -1.31 -0.69 -4.84
CA PHE A 130 -0.30 -1.57 -5.43
C PHE A 130 1.08 -0.94 -5.36
N ALA A 131 1.21 0.35 -5.64
CA ALA A 131 2.46 1.09 -5.43
C ALA A 131 2.91 1.00 -3.96
N GLY A 132 1.96 1.05 -3.01
CA GLY A 132 2.23 0.83 -1.60
C GLY A 132 2.80 -0.56 -1.27
N LEU A 133 2.24 -1.62 -1.85
CA LEU A 133 2.75 -2.99 -1.71
C LEU A 133 4.13 -3.18 -2.35
N VAL A 134 4.36 -2.57 -3.51
CA VAL A 134 5.66 -2.59 -4.19
C VAL A 134 6.73 -1.92 -3.32
N LEU A 135 6.44 -0.73 -2.75
CA LEU A 135 7.33 -0.07 -1.80
C LEU A 135 7.59 -0.90 -0.55
N TYR A 136 6.57 -1.60 -0.06
CA TYR A 136 6.74 -2.54 1.05
C TYR A 136 7.67 -3.70 0.67
N ALA A 137 7.53 -4.26 -0.53
CA ALA A 137 8.43 -5.30 -1.03
C ALA A 137 9.87 -4.78 -1.16
N PHE A 138 10.07 -3.60 -1.73
CA PHE A 138 11.38 -2.94 -1.77
C PHE A 138 11.94 -2.68 -0.38
N SER A 139 11.12 -2.30 0.60
CA SER A 139 11.56 -2.11 1.97
C SER A 139 12.22 -3.37 2.56
N LEU A 140 11.72 -4.56 2.21
CA LEU A 140 12.30 -5.83 2.64
C LEU A 140 13.64 -6.05 1.96
N VAL A 141 13.73 -5.84 0.64
CA VAL A 141 14.99 -5.95 -0.10
C VAL A 141 16.06 -5.02 0.50
N PHE A 142 15.71 -3.77 0.81
CA PHE A 142 16.64 -2.80 1.38
C PHE A 142 17.06 -3.12 2.82
N ARG A 143 16.18 -3.80 3.58
CA ARG A 143 16.49 -4.24 4.94
C ARG A 143 17.54 -5.35 4.97
N TYR A 144 17.42 -6.29 4.03
CA TYR A 144 18.19 -7.53 4.01
C TYR A 144 19.30 -7.52 2.96
N GLY A 145 19.31 -6.54 2.06
CA GLY A 145 20.38 -6.30 1.10
C GLY A 145 21.72 -6.06 1.79
N LYS A 146 21.73 -5.46 2.98
CA LYS A 146 22.96 -5.31 3.78
C LYS A 146 23.56 -6.66 4.19
N ASP A 147 22.71 -7.62 4.57
CA ASP A 147 23.15 -8.96 4.98
C ASP A 147 23.66 -9.75 3.77
N LEU A 148 23.02 -9.58 2.61
CA LEU A 148 23.46 -10.16 1.34
C LEU A 148 24.78 -9.54 0.84
N GLN A 149 24.95 -8.23 0.99
CA GLN A 149 26.14 -7.50 0.57
C GLN A 149 27.35 -7.85 1.45
N LYS A 150 27.15 -7.98 2.77
CA LYS A 150 28.19 -8.44 3.71
C LYS A 150 28.65 -9.88 3.41
N LEU A 151 27.74 -10.76 3.02
CA LEU A 151 28.06 -12.13 2.61
C LEU A 151 28.85 -12.16 1.29
N SER A 152 28.55 -11.28 0.34
CA SER A 152 29.32 -11.16 -0.92
C SER A 152 30.74 -10.67 -0.67
N ASP A 153 30.90 -9.65 0.17
CA ASP A 153 32.21 -9.06 0.51
C ASP A 153 33.08 -10.00 1.37
N GLU A 154 32.49 -10.92 2.14
CA GLU A 154 33.22 -11.95 2.90
C GLU A 154 33.62 -13.17 2.05
N THR A 155 33.04 -13.34 0.86
CA THR A 155 33.37 -14.42 -0.10
C THR A 155 34.30 -14.00 -1.25
N LEU A 156 34.61 -12.71 -1.36
CA LEU A 156 35.59 -12.12 -2.29
C LEU A 156 36.93 -11.92 -1.57
#